data_AF-A0A1W1HTZ1-F1
#
_entry.id   AF-A0A1W1HTZ1-F1
#
_cell.length_a   1.000
_cell.length_b   1.000
_cell.length_c   1.000
_cell.angle_alpha   90.00
_cell.angle_beta   90.00
_cell.angle_gamma   90.00
#
_symmetry.space_group_name_H-M   'P 1'
#
loop_
_entity.id
_entity.type
_entity.pdbx_description
1 polymer ?
#
loop_
_entity_poly.entity_id
_entity_poly.type
_entity_poly.pdbx_seq_one_letter_code
_entity_poly.pdbx_strand_id
1 'polypeptide(L)'
;MRETSARPIRQSGWAFQFLPVFFSRPIHCPRFLMPWFPFVGMLCLAALPWSGSFVMAGNADHGHDAAVQEQGHQHAAVRGELWEGSRQGIAYSEFNHHMAGVFLLLIGLSEVRQALGWPALVWTRFLLPGALTVGGIFLLIWSDHDSWPIGSMTFAQTFFGSDEEVLQHKTYGVLAFVVGVVEFLRRIGWLAHAVWMVPLPLFAIVGGLMLFSHSHGDHPAASTIVLHHVIMGMMAITAGSSKLVSGWRTRSVLTERSYWELLWASLVVFIGLQLLIYSE
;
A
#
# COMPACT_ATOMS: atom_id res chain seq x y z
N MET A 1 9.32 80.51 -29.94
CA MET A 1 9.03 81.20 -28.67
C MET A 1 8.13 80.33 -27.80
N ARG A 2 8.71 79.76 -26.75
CA ARG A 2 8.17 79.35 -25.43
C ARG A 2 8.92 78.12 -24.95
N GLU A 3 9.99 78.39 -24.21
CA GLU A 3 10.55 77.46 -23.23
C GLU A 3 9.56 77.35 -22.06
N THR A 4 9.40 76.14 -21.52
CA THR A 4 9.22 75.95 -20.08
C THR A 4 9.89 74.65 -19.68
N SER A 5 11.03 74.81 -19.03
CA SER A 5 11.69 73.81 -18.19
C SER A 5 10.86 73.57 -16.92
N ALA A 6 10.71 72.32 -16.50
CA ALA A 6 10.47 71.96 -15.11
C ALA A 6 11.22 70.66 -14.77
N ARG A 7 12.19 70.78 -13.86
CA ARG A 7 12.90 69.67 -13.20
C ARG A 7 12.01 69.03 -12.10
N PRO A 8 12.54 68.16 -11.21
CA PRO A 8 12.54 66.71 -11.32
C PRO A 8 11.67 66.05 -10.21
N ILE A 9 11.13 64.85 -10.45
CA ILE A 9 10.54 64.05 -9.36
C ILE A 9 11.54 63.00 -8.91
N ARG A 10 12.09 63.23 -7.72
CA ARG A 10 12.82 62.22 -6.95
C ARG A 10 11.81 61.46 -6.11
N GLN A 11 11.72 60.15 -6.25
CA GLN A 11 11.22 59.28 -5.19
C GLN A 11 12.26 58.21 -4.88
N SER A 12 12.85 58.36 -3.71
CA SER A 12 13.57 57.35 -2.95
C SER A 12 12.58 56.34 -2.38
N GLY A 13 12.82 55.06 -2.57
CA GLY A 13 12.05 54.00 -1.92
C GLY A 13 12.63 52.64 -2.27
N TRP A 14 13.32 52.04 -1.30
CA TRP A 14 13.73 50.65 -1.19
C TRP A 14 12.93 49.68 -2.08
N ALA A 15 13.51 49.28 -3.21
CA ALA A 15 13.03 48.15 -3.99
C ALA A 15 14.10 47.06 -3.90
N PHE A 16 13.87 46.09 -3.02
CA PHE A 16 14.48 44.77 -3.18
C PHE A 16 14.08 44.27 -4.57
N GLN A 17 15.06 44.10 -5.45
CA GLN A 17 14.85 43.33 -6.68
C GLN A 17 14.52 41.91 -6.25
N PHE A 18 13.23 41.56 -6.27
CA PHE A 18 12.84 40.16 -6.32
C PHE A 18 13.41 39.59 -7.62
N LEU A 19 14.40 38.70 -7.47
CA LEU A 19 14.84 37.80 -8.53
C LEU A 19 13.59 37.22 -9.21
N PRO A 20 13.53 37.17 -10.56
CA PRO A 20 12.40 36.56 -11.23
C PRO A 20 12.27 35.12 -10.76
N VAL A 21 11.12 34.82 -10.15
CA VAL A 21 10.69 33.47 -9.78
C VAL A 21 10.84 32.61 -11.02
N PHE A 22 11.77 31.64 -10.97
CA PHE A 22 11.99 30.69 -12.04
C PHE A 22 10.67 30.03 -12.42
N PHE A 23 10.25 30.28 -13.66
CA PHE A 23 9.12 29.62 -14.30
C PHE A 23 9.26 28.10 -14.15
N SER A 24 8.42 27.50 -13.31
CA SER A 24 8.23 26.05 -13.29
C SER A 24 7.41 25.66 -14.51
N ARG A 25 8.08 25.47 -15.65
CA ARG A 25 7.55 24.67 -16.76
C ARG A 25 7.63 23.18 -16.38
N PRO A 26 6.67 22.36 -16.84
CA PRO A 26 6.50 21.00 -16.37
C PRO A 26 7.57 20.06 -16.94
N ILE A 27 8.06 19.18 -16.07
CA ILE A 27 8.68 17.89 -16.39
C ILE A 27 9.89 18.00 -17.35
N HIS A 28 11.01 18.49 -16.84
CA HIS A 28 12.29 17.88 -17.19
C HIS A 28 12.42 16.61 -16.33
N CYS A 29 12.34 15.45 -16.97
CA CYS A 29 12.79 14.19 -16.38
C CYS A 29 14.27 14.38 -16.00
N PRO A 30 14.64 14.42 -14.71
CA PRO A 30 16.05 14.48 -14.40
C PRO A 30 16.60 13.09 -14.71
N ARG A 31 17.43 13.00 -15.75
CA ARG A 31 18.33 11.87 -16.05
C ARG A 31 19.26 11.48 -14.87
N PHE A 32 19.05 12.04 -13.69
CA PHE A 32 19.87 11.92 -12.49
C PHE A 32 19.31 10.93 -11.44
N LEU A 33 18.13 10.33 -11.67
CA LEU A 33 17.51 9.38 -10.73
C LEU A 33 17.81 7.89 -11.02
N MET A 34 18.59 7.63 -12.07
CA MET A 34 18.90 6.26 -12.51
C MET A 34 19.74 5.40 -11.54
N PRO A 35 20.53 5.91 -10.57
CA PRO A 35 21.27 5.03 -9.66
C PRO A 35 20.52 4.66 -8.36
N TRP A 36 19.32 5.20 -8.09
CA TRP A 36 18.59 4.96 -6.83
C TRP A 36 17.40 3.99 -6.94
N PHE A 37 17.04 3.60 -8.17
CA PHE A 37 16.11 2.49 -8.44
C PHE A 37 16.41 1.21 -7.65
N PRO A 38 17.67 0.76 -7.51
CA PRO A 38 17.97 -0.42 -6.71
C PRO A 38 17.80 -0.18 -5.21
N PHE A 39 17.87 1.04 -4.69
CA PHE A 39 17.79 1.30 -3.24
C PHE A 39 16.36 1.22 -2.67
N VAL A 40 15.34 1.66 -3.42
CA VAL A 40 13.94 1.54 -2.98
C VAL A 40 13.45 0.09 -3.07
N GLY A 41 13.87 -0.62 -4.14
CA GLY A 41 13.73 -2.07 -4.22
C GLY A 41 14.44 -2.75 -3.06
N MET A 42 15.71 -2.42 -2.81
CA MET A 42 16.52 -3.04 -1.75
C MET A 42 16.01 -2.75 -0.33
N LEU A 43 15.37 -1.60 -0.04
CA LEU A 43 14.79 -1.36 1.29
C LEU A 43 13.48 -2.14 1.51
N CYS A 44 12.69 -2.36 0.45
CA CYS A 44 11.51 -3.22 0.50
C CYS A 44 11.88 -4.72 0.46
N LEU A 45 12.96 -5.06 -0.26
CA LEU A 45 13.53 -6.40 -0.36
C LEU A 45 14.36 -6.77 0.88
N ALA A 46 14.92 -5.81 1.64
CA ALA A 46 15.67 -6.08 2.87
C ALA A 46 14.79 -6.55 4.04
N ALA A 47 13.45 -6.40 3.92
CA ALA A 47 12.49 -7.04 4.82
C ALA A 47 12.20 -8.50 4.44
N LEU A 48 12.58 -8.94 3.23
CA LEU A 48 12.35 -10.32 2.76
C LEU A 48 13.33 -11.40 3.28
N PRO A 49 14.60 -11.15 3.68
CA PRO A 49 15.51 -12.25 4.01
C PRO A 49 15.14 -12.99 5.30
N TRP A 50 14.17 -12.50 6.07
CA TRP A 50 13.72 -13.16 7.30
C TRP A 50 12.69 -14.27 7.05
N SER A 51 12.08 -14.35 5.86
CA SER A 51 11.05 -15.36 5.54
C SER A 51 11.63 -16.72 5.16
N GLY A 52 12.87 -16.78 4.66
CA GLY A 52 13.50 -18.02 4.20
C GLY A 52 13.81 -19.04 5.31
N SER A 53 13.91 -18.59 6.56
CA SER A 53 14.29 -19.44 7.70
C SER A 53 13.13 -20.26 8.26
N PHE A 54 11.87 -19.92 7.97
CA PHE A 54 10.70 -20.66 8.45
C PHE A 54 10.30 -21.82 7.53
N VAL A 55 10.54 -21.72 6.23
CA VAL A 55 10.12 -22.73 5.23
C VAL A 55 10.93 -24.03 5.31
N MET A 56 12.17 -24.00 5.81
CA MET A 56 13.03 -25.20 5.87
C MET A 56 12.82 -26.08 7.10
N ALA A 57 12.03 -25.66 8.09
CA ALA A 57 11.76 -26.48 9.28
C ALA A 57 10.63 -27.51 9.09
N GLY A 58 9.77 -27.35 8.07
CA GLY A 58 8.61 -28.21 7.84
C GLY A 58 8.85 -29.50 7.04
N ASN A 59 10.02 -29.68 6.42
CA ASN A 59 10.29 -30.83 5.54
C ASN A 59 11.06 -31.98 6.22
N ALA A 60 11.41 -31.86 7.51
CA ALA A 60 12.26 -32.83 8.19
C ALA A 60 11.51 -33.94 8.92
N ASP A 61 10.18 -33.87 9.02
CA ASP A 61 9.43 -34.82 9.84
C ASP A 61 8.15 -35.24 9.13
N HIS A 62 8.20 -36.26 8.28
CA HIS A 62 7.04 -37.10 7.92
C HIS A 62 7.53 -38.41 7.27
N GLY A 63 7.83 -39.39 8.13
CA GLY A 63 7.89 -40.80 7.75
C GLY A 63 6.55 -41.49 8.02
N HIS A 64 6.09 -42.26 7.02
CA HIS A 64 4.98 -43.24 7.04
C HIS A 64 3.54 -42.70 7.21
N ASP A 65 2.73 -42.78 6.14
CA ASP A 65 1.81 -43.91 5.93
C ASP A 65 1.03 -43.80 4.61
N ALA A 66 0.65 -44.97 4.09
CA ALA A 66 0.10 -45.19 2.77
C ALA A 66 -1.43 -45.04 2.69
N ALA A 67 -1.88 -44.58 1.51
CA ALA A 67 -3.13 -44.91 0.82
C ALA A 67 -4.48 -44.65 1.52
N VAL A 68 -5.12 -43.50 1.23
CA VAL A 68 -6.56 -43.41 0.92
C VAL A 68 -6.78 -42.22 -0.04
N GLN A 69 -7.08 -42.52 -1.30
CA GLN A 69 -7.38 -41.56 -2.34
C GLN A 69 -8.91 -41.45 -2.49
N GLU A 70 -9.56 -40.67 -1.62
CA GLU A 70 -10.87 -39.98 -1.86
C GLU A 70 -11.42 -39.15 -0.67
N GLN A 71 -10.60 -38.81 0.35
CA GLN A 71 -11.01 -37.98 1.49
C GLN A 71 -10.19 -36.68 1.67
N GLY A 72 -9.58 -36.17 0.60
CA GLY A 72 -8.61 -35.07 0.67
C GLY A 72 -9.17 -33.74 1.18
N HIS A 73 -10.45 -33.43 0.92
CA HIS A 73 -11.01 -32.12 1.29
C HIS A 73 -11.36 -32.00 2.77
N GLN A 74 -11.89 -33.04 3.40
CA GLN A 74 -12.24 -32.99 4.82
C GLN A 74 -10.99 -33.06 5.71
N HIS A 75 -9.99 -33.87 5.35
CA HIS A 75 -8.75 -33.93 6.12
C HIS A 75 -7.88 -32.68 5.94
N ALA A 76 -7.91 -32.02 4.77
CA ALA A 76 -7.22 -30.75 4.57
C ALA A 76 -7.88 -29.61 5.37
N ALA A 77 -9.21 -29.51 5.34
CA ALA A 77 -9.95 -28.50 6.13
C ALA A 77 -9.71 -28.67 7.64
N VAL A 78 -9.82 -29.90 8.16
CA VAL A 78 -9.55 -30.19 9.59
C VAL A 78 -8.09 -29.91 9.97
N ARG A 79 -7.14 -30.11 9.05
CA ARG A 79 -5.71 -29.82 9.29
C ARG A 79 -5.40 -28.33 9.21
N GLY A 80 -6.09 -27.58 8.34
CA GLY A 80 -6.02 -26.11 8.26
C GLY A 80 -6.60 -25.43 9.51
N GLU A 81 -7.76 -25.87 9.98
CA GLU A 81 -8.36 -25.40 11.24
C GLU A 81 -7.44 -25.64 12.45
N LEU A 82 -6.72 -26.78 12.46
CA LEU A 82 -5.73 -27.07 13.50
C LEU A 82 -4.49 -26.16 13.42
N TRP A 83 -4.11 -25.70 12.23
CA TRP A 83 -2.96 -24.83 12.02
C TRP A 83 -3.24 -23.39 12.45
N GLU A 84 -4.36 -22.80 12.03
CA GLU A 84 -4.67 -21.38 12.30
C GLU A 84 -4.71 -21.07 13.80
N GLY A 85 -5.28 -21.97 14.62
CA GLY A 85 -5.27 -21.84 16.09
C GLY A 85 -3.96 -22.26 16.77
N SER A 86 -2.97 -22.77 16.03
CA SER A 86 -1.69 -23.20 16.60
C SER A 86 -0.77 -22.00 16.87
N ARG A 87 0.24 -22.17 17.74
CA ARG A 87 1.23 -21.12 18.00
C ARG A 87 1.98 -20.69 16.74
N GLN A 88 2.21 -21.62 15.82
CA GLN A 88 2.91 -21.36 14.57
C GLN A 88 2.00 -20.61 13.57
N GLY A 89 0.72 -20.98 13.49
CA GLY A 89 -0.28 -20.28 12.66
C GLY A 89 -0.44 -18.83 13.10
N ILE A 90 -0.67 -18.61 14.40
CA ILE A 90 -0.75 -17.27 15.00
C ILE A 90 0.48 -16.44 14.68
N ALA A 91 1.69 -16.97 14.93
CA ALA A 91 2.93 -16.25 14.64
C ALA A 91 3.10 -15.92 13.14
N TYR A 92 2.60 -16.79 12.25
CA TYR A 92 2.63 -16.58 10.81
C TYR A 92 1.63 -15.49 10.38
N SER A 93 0.42 -15.51 10.92
CA SER A 93 -0.59 -14.48 10.67
C SER A 93 -0.13 -13.12 11.20
N GLU A 94 0.35 -13.06 12.44
CA GLU A 94 0.88 -11.83 13.04
C GLU A 94 2.03 -11.24 12.20
N PHE A 95 2.95 -12.08 11.73
CA PHE A 95 4.04 -11.64 10.84
C PHE A 95 3.49 -11.03 9.54
N ASN A 96 2.51 -11.68 8.90
CA ASN A 96 1.89 -11.16 7.68
C ASN A 96 1.18 -9.82 7.91
N HIS A 97 0.44 -9.69 9.02
CA HIS A 97 -0.20 -8.44 9.42
C HIS A 97 0.81 -7.33 9.68
N HIS A 98 1.88 -7.61 10.43
CA HIS A 98 2.93 -6.62 10.70
C HIS A 98 3.61 -6.17 9.41
N MET A 99 3.90 -7.11 8.51
CA MET A 99 4.47 -6.80 7.19
C MET A 99 3.53 -5.95 6.33
N ALA A 100 2.23 -6.25 6.31
CA ALA A 100 1.23 -5.41 5.66
C ALA A 100 1.20 -4.01 6.29
N GLY A 101 1.33 -3.91 7.61
CA GLY A 101 1.47 -2.65 8.36
C GLY A 101 2.66 -1.81 7.92
N VAL A 102 3.83 -2.43 7.72
CA VAL A 102 5.02 -1.76 7.18
C VAL A 102 4.74 -1.18 5.79
N PHE A 103 4.14 -1.97 4.89
CA PHE A 103 3.81 -1.47 3.55
C PHE A 103 2.82 -0.31 3.58
N LEU A 104 1.77 -0.39 4.40
CA LEU A 104 0.80 0.71 4.57
C LEU A 104 1.43 1.95 5.19
N LEU A 105 2.38 1.82 6.11
CA LEU A 105 3.12 2.97 6.64
C LEU A 105 3.96 3.66 5.56
N LEU A 106 4.65 2.89 4.71
CA LEU A 106 5.41 3.47 3.59
C LEU A 106 4.49 4.23 2.62
N ILE A 107 3.30 3.69 2.34
CA ILE A 107 2.25 4.35 1.55
C ILE A 107 1.80 5.64 2.24
N GLY A 108 1.40 5.56 3.50
CA GLY A 108 0.90 6.68 4.29
C GLY A 108 1.92 7.81 4.41
N LEU A 109 3.18 7.51 4.73
CA LEU A 109 4.26 8.49 4.84
C LEU A 109 4.57 9.18 3.50
N SER A 110 4.54 8.43 2.38
CA SER A 110 4.63 9.01 1.03
C SER A 110 3.53 10.05 0.78
N GLU A 111 2.30 9.71 1.17
CA GLU A 111 1.14 10.56 0.93
C GLU A 111 1.09 11.75 1.91
N VAL A 112 1.53 11.59 3.16
CA VAL A 112 1.69 12.71 4.11
C VAL A 112 2.69 13.71 3.55
N ARG A 113 3.85 13.24 3.09
CA ARG A 113 4.86 14.10 2.45
C ARG A 113 4.27 14.85 1.25
N GLN A 114 3.44 14.19 0.44
CA GLN A 114 2.77 14.81 -0.70
C GLN A 114 1.75 15.87 -0.26
N ALA A 115 0.88 15.54 0.70
CA ALA A 115 -0.15 16.43 1.22
C ALA A 115 0.43 17.68 1.92
N LEU A 116 1.58 17.54 2.61
CA LEU A 116 2.28 18.65 3.25
C LEU A 116 3.07 19.53 2.26
N GLY A 117 3.23 19.09 1.01
CA GLY A 117 3.97 19.82 -0.02
C GLY A 117 5.46 19.97 0.31
N TRP A 118 6.02 19.09 1.14
CA TRP A 118 7.41 19.20 1.59
C TRP A 118 8.37 19.00 0.43
N PRO A 119 9.25 19.96 0.09
CA PRO A 119 10.11 19.86 -1.09
C PRO A 119 11.26 18.85 -0.89
N ALA A 120 11.66 18.59 0.35
CA ALA A 120 12.63 17.55 0.67
C ALA A 120 12.08 16.14 0.37
N LEU A 121 12.99 15.17 0.30
CA LEU A 121 12.65 13.74 0.17
C LEU A 121 11.73 13.44 -1.02
N VAL A 122 11.88 14.13 -2.16
CA VAL A 122 11.03 13.94 -3.36
C VAL A 122 10.97 12.47 -3.81
N TRP A 123 12.04 11.71 -3.60
CA TRP A 123 12.13 10.30 -3.94
C TRP A 123 11.08 9.45 -3.20
N THR A 124 10.59 9.88 -2.03
CA THR A 124 9.59 9.12 -1.26
C THR A 124 8.24 9.04 -1.96
N ARG A 125 8.01 9.86 -3.00
CA ARG A 125 6.85 9.69 -3.91
C ARG A 125 6.78 8.30 -4.55
N PHE A 126 7.88 7.55 -4.57
CA PHE A 126 7.91 6.19 -5.11
C PHE A 126 7.69 5.11 -4.04
N LEU A 127 7.60 5.46 -2.75
CA LEU A 127 7.29 4.50 -1.69
C LEU A 127 5.88 3.94 -1.86
N LEU A 128 4.87 4.77 -2.19
CA LEU A 128 3.50 4.28 -2.42
C LEU A 128 3.44 3.19 -3.50
N PRO A 129 3.86 3.45 -4.76
CA PRO A 129 3.77 2.43 -5.79
C PRO A 129 4.70 1.25 -5.51
N GLY A 130 5.88 1.49 -4.90
CA GLY A 130 6.81 0.43 -4.51
C GLY A 130 6.22 -0.50 -3.47
N ALA A 131 5.66 0.04 -2.38
CA ALA A 131 5.05 -0.73 -1.31
C ALA A 131 3.80 -1.49 -1.78
N LEU A 132 2.96 -0.91 -2.64
CA LEU A 132 1.83 -1.64 -3.23
C LEU A 132 2.28 -2.78 -4.14
N THR A 133 3.31 -2.55 -4.96
CA THR A 133 3.82 -3.57 -5.89
C THR A 133 4.48 -4.72 -5.13
N VAL A 134 5.39 -4.39 -4.21
CA VAL A 134 6.11 -5.40 -3.41
C VAL A 134 5.16 -6.08 -2.42
N GLY A 135 4.28 -5.33 -1.76
CA GLY A 135 3.25 -5.87 -0.88
C GLY A 135 2.26 -6.78 -1.61
N GLY A 136 1.87 -6.43 -2.85
CA GLY A 136 1.04 -7.29 -3.68
C GLY A 136 1.73 -8.61 -4.04
N ILE A 137 3.01 -8.57 -4.42
CA ILE A 137 3.81 -9.79 -4.64
C ILE A 137 3.94 -10.58 -3.34
N PHE A 138 4.14 -9.87 -2.22
CA PHE A 138 4.26 -10.50 -0.91
C PHE A 138 3.00 -11.30 -0.56
N LEU A 139 1.82 -10.70 -0.69
CA LEU A 139 0.54 -11.38 -0.50
C LEU A 139 0.36 -12.55 -1.47
N LEU A 140 0.71 -12.40 -2.75
CA LEU A 140 0.55 -13.50 -3.69
C LEU A 140 1.33 -14.75 -3.30
N ILE A 141 2.51 -14.59 -2.70
CA ILE A 141 3.44 -15.69 -2.41
C ILE A 141 3.35 -16.18 -0.97
N TRP A 142 3.27 -15.28 0.02
CA TRP A 142 3.46 -15.60 1.44
C TRP A 142 2.23 -15.36 2.32
N SER A 143 1.10 -14.86 1.81
CA SER A 143 -0.09 -14.66 2.67
C SER A 143 -0.57 -15.95 3.33
N ASP A 144 -0.52 -17.07 2.60
CA ASP A 144 -1.07 -18.35 3.03
C ASP A 144 0.00 -19.42 2.89
N HIS A 145 0.33 -20.11 3.99
CA HIS A 145 1.43 -21.06 4.05
C HIS A 145 1.22 -22.29 3.14
N ASP A 146 -0.04 -22.72 2.98
CA ASP A 146 -0.40 -23.86 2.16
C ASP A 146 -0.61 -23.51 0.68
N SER A 147 -0.70 -22.23 0.33
CA SER A 147 -0.98 -21.81 -1.04
C SER A 147 0.21 -21.95 -1.98
N TRP A 148 -0.09 -22.23 -3.25
CA TRP A 148 0.88 -22.07 -4.33
C TRP A 148 1.43 -20.62 -4.33
N PRO A 149 2.74 -20.39 -4.54
CA PRO A 149 3.75 -21.35 -5.02
C PRO A 149 4.58 -22.05 -3.95
N ILE A 150 4.40 -21.73 -2.66
CA ILE A 150 5.28 -22.20 -1.59
C ILE A 150 4.73 -23.41 -0.82
N GLY A 151 3.41 -23.59 -0.84
CA GLY A 151 2.73 -24.62 -0.09
C GLY A 151 2.26 -25.82 -0.91
N SER A 152 1.41 -26.63 -0.27
CA SER A 152 0.94 -27.91 -0.79
C SER A 152 -0.19 -27.78 -1.84
N MET A 153 -0.93 -26.67 -1.83
CA MET A 153 -2.01 -26.42 -2.78
C MET A 153 -1.49 -26.23 -4.20
N THR A 154 -2.25 -26.75 -5.17
CA THR A 154 -2.02 -26.46 -6.58
C THR A 154 -2.48 -25.05 -6.94
N PHE A 155 -1.97 -24.51 -8.06
CA PHE A 155 -2.44 -23.23 -8.61
C PHE A 155 -3.97 -23.16 -8.73
N ALA A 156 -4.61 -24.24 -9.19
CA ALA A 156 -6.07 -24.28 -9.35
C ALA A 156 -6.79 -24.22 -8.00
N GLN A 157 -6.28 -24.91 -6.97
CA GLN A 157 -6.86 -24.85 -5.63
C GLN A 157 -6.68 -23.46 -5.00
N THR A 158 -5.54 -22.80 -5.21
CA THR A 158 -5.28 -21.46 -4.66
C THR A 158 -6.14 -20.37 -5.30
N PHE A 159 -6.36 -20.40 -6.62
CA PHE A 159 -7.06 -19.32 -7.33
C PHE A 159 -8.51 -19.62 -7.69
N PHE A 160 -8.91 -20.89 -7.70
CA PHE A 160 -10.26 -21.33 -8.08
C PHE A 160 -10.85 -22.33 -7.07
N GLY A 161 -10.25 -22.43 -5.88
CA GLY A 161 -10.79 -23.20 -4.77
C GLY A 161 -12.00 -22.53 -4.11
N SER A 162 -12.35 -23.03 -2.93
CA SER A 162 -13.48 -22.53 -2.12
C SER A 162 -13.05 -21.95 -0.77
N ASP A 163 -11.75 -21.84 -0.53
CA ASP A 163 -11.21 -21.21 0.67
C ASP A 163 -11.31 -19.68 0.51
N GLU A 164 -12.28 -19.09 1.22
CA GLU A 164 -12.60 -17.67 1.08
C GLU A 164 -11.46 -16.78 1.56
N GLU A 165 -10.71 -17.19 2.59
CA GLU A 165 -9.59 -16.43 3.14
C GLU A 165 -8.46 -16.35 2.11
N VAL A 166 -8.05 -17.50 1.57
CA VAL A 166 -7.03 -17.58 0.51
C VAL A 166 -7.44 -16.76 -0.70
N LEU A 167 -8.69 -16.90 -1.16
CA LEU A 167 -9.19 -16.15 -2.31
C LEU A 167 -9.18 -14.63 -2.06
N GLN A 168 -9.51 -14.18 -0.85
CA GLN A 168 -9.42 -12.77 -0.48
C GLN A 168 -7.97 -12.29 -0.49
N HIS A 169 -7.04 -13.02 0.13
CA HIS A 169 -5.61 -12.69 0.11
C HIS A 169 -5.04 -12.60 -1.31
N LYS A 170 -5.35 -13.56 -2.19
CA LYS A 170 -4.90 -13.52 -3.59
C LYS A 170 -5.54 -12.38 -4.36
N THR A 171 -6.82 -12.09 -4.12
CA THR A 171 -7.51 -10.94 -4.71
C THR A 171 -6.84 -9.63 -4.29
N TYR A 172 -6.55 -9.44 -3.00
CA TYR A 172 -5.80 -8.28 -2.52
C TYR A 172 -4.42 -8.18 -3.14
N GLY A 173 -3.69 -9.30 -3.23
CA GLY A 173 -2.36 -9.35 -3.84
C GLY A 173 -2.35 -8.90 -5.29
N VAL A 174 -3.28 -9.42 -6.11
CA VAL A 174 -3.43 -9.00 -7.52
C VAL A 174 -3.78 -7.52 -7.62
N LEU A 175 -4.79 -7.07 -6.86
CA LEU A 175 -5.23 -5.68 -6.90
C LEU A 175 -4.12 -4.71 -6.47
N ALA A 176 -3.42 -5.01 -5.37
CA ALA A 176 -2.33 -4.19 -4.86
C ALA A 176 -1.19 -4.11 -5.88
N PHE A 177 -0.80 -5.24 -6.48
CA PHE A 177 0.22 -5.27 -7.52
C PHE A 177 -0.14 -4.40 -8.72
N VAL A 178 -1.36 -4.58 -9.26
CA VAL A 178 -1.84 -3.81 -10.43
C VAL A 178 -1.89 -2.31 -10.12
N VAL A 179 -2.45 -1.93 -8.98
CA VAL A 179 -2.54 -0.52 -8.57
C VAL A 179 -1.15 0.08 -8.32
N GLY A 180 -0.23 -0.67 -7.72
CA GLY A 180 1.16 -0.26 -7.54
C GLY A 180 1.85 0.07 -8.86
N VAL A 181 1.68 -0.80 -9.87
CA VAL A 181 2.19 -0.57 -11.23
C VAL A 181 1.53 0.64 -11.88
N VAL A 182 0.19 0.77 -11.80
CA VAL A 182 -0.53 1.93 -12.35
C VAL A 182 -0.03 3.23 -11.71
N GLU A 183 0.12 3.28 -10.39
CA GLU A 183 0.63 4.45 -9.67
C GLU A 183 2.09 4.76 -10.03
N PHE A 184 2.92 3.73 -10.26
CA PHE A 184 4.27 3.92 -10.74
C PHE A 184 4.28 4.59 -12.12
N LEU A 185 3.54 4.01 -13.08
CA LEU A 185 3.43 4.51 -14.45
C LEU A 185 2.84 5.93 -14.51
N ARG A 186 1.88 6.24 -13.63
CA ARG A 186 1.33 7.59 -13.49
C ARG A 186 2.38 8.59 -12.99
N ARG A 187 3.18 8.21 -11.98
CA ARG A 187 4.19 9.10 -11.36
C ARG A 187 5.41 9.35 -12.25
N ILE A 188 5.70 8.48 -13.21
CA ILE A 188 6.71 8.70 -14.26
C ILE A 188 6.14 9.39 -15.51
N GLY A 189 4.82 9.62 -15.56
CA GLY A 189 4.15 10.38 -16.62
C GLY A 189 3.69 9.55 -17.83
N TRP A 190 3.75 8.22 -17.77
CA TRP A 190 3.29 7.34 -18.86
C TRP A 190 1.76 7.24 -18.90
N LEU A 191 1.10 7.30 -17.74
CA LEU A 191 -0.36 7.32 -17.62
C LEU A 191 -0.85 8.72 -17.23
N ALA A 192 -0.84 9.65 -18.19
CA ALA A 192 -1.17 11.06 -17.93
C ALA A 192 -2.67 11.36 -17.85
N HIS A 193 -3.52 10.47 -18.36
CA HIS A 193 -4.97 10.69 -18.39
C HIS A 193 -5.57 10.64 -16.98
N ALA A 194 -6.48 11.58 -16.66
CA ALA A 194 -7.03 11.77 -15.31
C ALA A 194 -7.73 10.52 -14.74
N VAL A 195 -8.28 9.67 -15.62
CA VAL A 195 -8.92 8.39 -15.25
C VAL A 195 -8.00 7.48 -14.42
N TRP A 196 -6.69 7.56 -14.63
CA TRP A 196 -5.70 6.74 -13.91
C TRP A 196 -5.47 7.17 -12.46
N MET A 197 -6.17 8.20 -11.97
CA MET A 197 -6.20 8.56 -10.54
C MET A 197 -7.27 7.77 -9.76
N VAL A 198 -8.20 7.10 -10.44
CA VAL A 198 -9.32 6.35 -9.82
C VAL A 198 -8.92 5.00 -9.21
N PRO A 199 -7.97 4.21 -9.76
CA PRO A 199 -7.70 2.87 -9.24
C PRO A 199 -7.25 2.82 -7.78
N LEU A 200 -6.35 3.72 -7.35
CA LEU A 200 -5.85 3.76 -5.97
C LEU A 200 -6.96 3.94 -4.92
N PRO A 201 -7.82 4.97 -5.00
CA PRO A 201 -8.87 5.12 -4.02
C PRO A 201 -9.98 4.07 -4.15
N LEU A 202 -10.25 3.56 -5.36
CA LEU A 202 -11.22 2.47 -5.53
C LEU A 202 -10.71 1.19 -4.85
N PHE A 203 -9.41 0.89 -4.98
CA PHE A 203 -8.77 -0.21 -4.26
C PHE A 203 -8.93 -0.09 -2.75
N ALA A 204 -8.75 1.11 -2.18
CA ALA A 204 -8.97 1.32 -0.76
C ALA A 204 -10.44 1.11 -0.33
N ILE A 205 -11.41 1.53 -1.14
CA ILE A 205 -12.84 1.34 -0.85
C ILE A 205 -13.24 -0.14 -0.96
N VAL A 206 -12.90 -0.78 -2.08
CA VAL A 206 -13.21 -2.20 -2.32
C VAL A 206 -12.52 -3.06 -1.27
N GLY A 207 -11.25 -2.78 -0.99
CA GLY A 207 -10.52 -3.50 0.04
C GLY A 207 -11.10 -3.28 1.43
N GLY A 208 -11.48 -2.06 1.76
CA GLY A 208 -12.16 -1.75 3.02
C GLY A 208 -13.50 -2.47 3.17
N LEU A 209 -14.27 -2.63 2.09
CA LEU A 209 -15.54 -3.39 2.10
C LEU A 209 -15.32 -4.88 2.31
N MET A 210 -14.29 -5.45 1.69
CA MET A 210 -13.98 -6.87 1.84
C MET A 210 -13.54 -7.24 3.25
N LEU A 211 -12.92 -6.32 4.01
CA LEU A 211 -12.52 -6.57 5.41
C LEU A 211 -13.70 -6.86 6.36
N PHE A 212 -14.93 -6.49 6.01
CA PHE A 212 -16.11 -6.80 6.85
C PHE A 212 -16.46 -8.29 6.87
N SER A 213 -16.04 -9.03 5.85
CA SER A 213 -16.24 -10.47 5.70
C SER A 213 -14.92 -11.24 5.74
N HIS A 214 -13.85 -10.63 6.24
CA HIS A 214 -12.57 -11.30 6.40
C HIS A 214 -12.51 -11.99 7.77
N SER A 215 -12.14 -13.26 7.79
CA SER A 215 -12.03 -14.07 9.00
C SER A 215 -10.88 -15.05 8.86
N HIS A 216 -10.09 -15.21 9.92
CA HIS A 216 -9.05 -16.23 10.05
C HIS A 216 -9.60 -17.38 10.89
N GLY A 217 -10.14 -18.41 10.24
CA GLY A 217 -10.61 -19.66 10.85
C GLY A 217 -11.42 -19.58 12.16
N ASP A 218 -11.51 -20.70 12.88
CA ASP A 218 -12.09 -20.76 14.22
C ASP A 218 -11.03 -20.39 15.28
N HIS A 219 -10.90 -19.09 15.57
CA HIS A 219 -9.90 -18.56 16.50
C HIS A 219 -10.48 -18.14 17.88
N PRO A 220 -9.82 -18.41 19.03
CA PRO A 220 -10.27 -17.97 20.35
C PRO A 220 -10.43 -16.46 20.52
N ALA A 221 -9.67 -15.67 19.74
CA ALA A 221 -9.73 -14.21 19.73
C ALA A 221 -10.53 -13.62 18.56
N ALA A 222 -11.37 -14.43 17.90
CA ALA A 222 -12.14 -14.02 16.72
C ALA A 222 -12.91 -12.69 16.90
N SER A 223 -13.44 -12.41 18.10
CA SER A 223 -14.18 -11.17 18.35
C SER A 223 -13.30 -9.90 18.33
N THR A 224 -12.07 -9.99 18.84
CA THR A 224 -11.08 -8.89 18.79
C THR A 224 -10.59 -8.69 17.36
N ILE A 225 -10.28 -9.79 16.68
CA ILE A 225 -9.82 -9.78 15.29
C ILE A 225 -10.88 -9.13 14.39
N VAL A 226 -12.15 -9.55 14.51
CA VAL A 226 -13.27 -8.96 13.74
C VAL A 226 -13.41 -7.47 14.01
N LEU A 227 -13.29 -7.02 15.27
CA LEU A 227 -13.38 -5.59 15.59
C LEU A 227 -12.25 -4.79 14.91
N HIS A 228 -11.02 -5.30 14.93
CA HIS A 228 -9.89 -4.66 14.25
C HIS A 228 -10.15 -4.53 12.74
N HIS A 229 -10.66 -5.60 12.11
CA HIS A 229 -11.01 -5.63 10.69
C HIS A 229 -12.10 -4.61 10.33
N VAL A 230 -13.16 -4.52 11.12
CA VAL A 230 -14.23 -3.53 10.92
C VAL A 230 -13.70 -2.10 11.02
N ILE A 231 -12.87 -1.81 12.03
CA ILE A 231 -12.26 -0.48 12.20
C ILE A 231 -11.35 -0.14 11.00
N MET A 232 -10.50 -1.07 10.58
CA MET A 232 -9.64 -0.90 9.40
C MET A 232 -10.46 -0.69 8.13
N GLY A 233 -11.52 -1.48 7.93
CA GLY A 233 -12.44 -1.37 6.79
C GLY A 233 -13.11 0.00 6.71
N MET A 234 -13.64 0.50 7.83
CA MET A 234 -14.23 1.84 7.91
C MET A 234 -13.22 2.94 7.60
N MET A 235 -12.00 2.84 8.14
CA MET A 235 -10.93 3.80 7.84
C MET A 235 -10.53 3.75 6.37
N ALA A 236 -10.40 2.57 5.76
CA ALA A 236 -10.02 2.39 4.36
C ALA A 236 -11.07 2.96 3.40
N ILE A 237 -12.36 2.71 3.65
CA ILE A 237 -13.47 3.29 2.88
C ILE A 237 -13.47 4.82 2.99
N THR A 238 -13.30 5.35 4.20
CA THR A 238 -13.24 6.79 4.45
C THR A 238 -12.03 7.43 3.76
N ALA A 239 -10.88 6.77 3.82
CA ALA A 239 -9.66 7.21 3.17
C ALA A 239 -9.87 7.26 1.65
N GLY A 240 -10.27 6.15 1.02
CA GLY A 240 -10.46 6.09 -0.42
C GLY A 240 -11.49 7.12 -0.92
N SER A 241 -12.58 7.29 -0.18
CA SER A 241 -13.59 8.32 -0.47
C SER A 241 -13.01 9.74 -0.41
N SER A 242 -12.20 10.04 0.62
CA SER A 242 -11.50 11.33 0.76
C SER A 242 -10.57 11.60 -0.42
N LYS A 243 -9.84 10.57 -0.87
CA LYS A 243 -8.92 10.68 -1.99
C LYS A 243 -9.64 10.91 -3.33
N LEU A 244 -10.80 10.27 -3.56
CA LEU A 244 -11.66 10.55 -4.72
C LEU A 244 -12.14 12.00 -4.72
N VAL A 245 -12.68 12.48 -3.60
CA VAL A 245 -13.18 13.85 -3.46
C VAL A 245 -12.06 14.86 -3.74
N SER A 246 -10.84 14.59 -3.24
CA SER A 246 -9.69 15.45 -3.49
C SER A 246 -9.24 15.47 -4.95
N GLY A 247 -9.36 14.35 -5.67
CA GLY A 247 -8.99 14.26 -7.09
C GLY A 247 -10.02 14.91 -8.02
N TRP A 248 -11.31 14.91 -7.65
CA TRP A 248 -12.40 15.45 -8.48
C TRP A 248 -12.59 16.96 -8.32
N ARG A 249 -12.28 17.53 -7.15
CA ARG A 249 -12.41 18.97 -6.95
C ARG A 249 -11.38 19.69 -7.82
N THR A 250 -11.84 20.46 -8.82
CA THR A 250 -11.00 21.33 -9.64
C THR A 250 -10.13 22.17 -8.71
N ARG A 251 -8.79 22.05 -8.84
CA ARG A 251 -7.83 22.88 -8.09
C ARG A 251 -8.02 24.34 -8.49
N SER A 252 -9.00 25.02 -7.89
CA SER A 252 -9.33 26.41 -8.20
C SER A 252 -8.36 27.39 -7.54
N VAL A 253 -7.54 26.96 -6.59
CA VAL A 253 -6.54 27.80 -5.93
C VAL A 253 -5.27 26.99 -5.68
N LEU A 254 -4.14 27.45 -6.22
CA LEU A 254 -2.79 26.85 -6.15
C LEU A 254 -2.21 26.75 -4.73
N THR A 255 -2.93 27.19 -3.71
CA THR A 255 -2.47 27.31 -2.31
C THR A 255 -3.40 26.68 -1.27
N GLU A 256 -4.58 26.17 -1.64
CA GLU A 256 -5.39 25.40 -0.69
C GLU A 256 -4.82 23.99 -0.54
N ARG A 257 -4.11 23.75 0.56
CA ARG A 257 -3.80 22.41 1.03
C ARG A 257 -5.12 21.67 1.19
N SER A 258 -5.32 20.60 0.42
CA SER A 258 -6.56 19.84 0.50
C SER A 258 -6.57 19.05 1.81
N TYR A 259 -7.42 19.47 2.75
CA TYR A 259 -7.68 18.72 3.99
C TYR A 259 -8.02 17.25 3.71
N TRP A 260 -8.59 16.94 2.55
CA TRP A 260 -8.90 15.59 2.09
C TRP A 260 -7.65 14.75 1.75
N GLU A 261 -6.58 15.35 1.20
CA GLU A 261 -5.32 14.64 0.97
C GLU A 261 -4.65 14.29 2.29
N LEU A 262 -4.72 15.20 3.28
CA LEU A 262 -4.19 14.95 4.61
C LEU A 262 -5.03 13.88 5.35
N LEU A 263 -6.36 13.92 5.22
CA LEU A 263 -7.24 12.92 5.83
C LEU A 263 -6.95 11.51 5.25
N TRP A 264 -6.85 11.38 3.93
CA TRP A 264 -6.40 10.16 3.26
C TRP A 264 -5.08 9.65 3.84
N ALA A 265 -4.07 10.51 3.85
CA ALA A 265 -2.73 10.11 4.26
C ALA A 265 -2.67 9.69 5.74
N SER A 266 -3.33 10.44 6.62
CA SER A 266 -3.40 10.13 8.04
C SER A 266 -4.13 8.83 8.33
N LEU A 267 -5.27 8.58 7.66
CA LEU A 267 -6.01 7.32 7.82
C LEU A 267 -5.19 6.11 7.38
N VAL A 268 -4.48 6.21 6.26
CA VAL A 268 -3.57 5.13 5.81
C VAL A 268 -2.45 4.88 6.81
N VAL A 269 -1.88 5.94 7.40
CA VAL A 269 -0.88 5.80 8.49
C VAL A 269 -1.49 5.08 9.69
N PHE A 270 -2.71 5.44 10.12
CA PHE A 270 -3.36 4.79 11.26
C PHE A 270 -3.66 3.32 11.02
N ILE A 271 -4.10 2.93 9.82
CA ILE A 271 -4.28 1.51 9.46
C ILE A 271 -2.92 0.79 9.53
N GLY A 272 -1.85 1.39 8.98
CA GLY A 272 -0.52 0.81 9.06
C GLY A 272 -0.01 0.64 10.49
N LEU A 273 -0.27 1.60 11.37
CA LEU A 273 0.06 1.48 12.80
C LEU A 273 -0.77 0.40 13.49
N GLN A 274 -2.07 0.31 13.21
CA GLN A 274 -2.95 -0.71 13.78
C GLN A 274 -2.49 -2.12 13.41
N LEU A 275 -2.03 -2.31 12.16
CA LEU A 275 -1.46 -3.58 11.71
C LEU A 275 -0.11 -3.88 12.34
N LEU A 276 0.74 -2.89 12.63
CA LEU A 276 2.02 -3.13 13.32
C LEU A 276 1.86 -3.60 14.77
N ILE A 277 0.77 -3.21 15.43
CA ILE A 277 0.46 -3.62 16.80
C ILE A 277 -0.60 -4.73 16.86
N TYR A 278 -0.93 -5.31 15.70
CA TYR A 278 -1.86 -6.41 15.61
C TYR A 278 -1.34 -7.61 16.38
N SER A 279 -2.24 -8.29 17.08
CA SER A 279 -1.95 -9.51 17.82
C SER A 279 -3.21 -10.38 17.85
N GLU A 280 -3.03 -11.69 17.80
CA GLU A 280 -4.11 -12.68 17.89
C GLU A 280 -4.24 -13.29 19.29
#